data_AF-A0A7W6E6C1-F1
#
_entry.id   AF-A0A7W6E6C1-F1
#
_cell.length_a   1.000
_cell.length_b   1.000
_cell.length_c   1.000
_cell.angle_alpha   90.00
_cell.angle_beta   90.00
_cell.angle_gamma   90.00
#
_symmetry.space_group_name_H-M   'P 1'
#
loop_
_entity.id
_entity.type
_entity.pdbx_description
1 polymer ?
#
loop_
_entity_poly.entity_id
_entity_poly.type
_entity_poly.pdbx_seq_one_letter_code
_entity_poly.pdbx_strand_id
1 'polypeptide(L)'
;MGGAGTFAELIGQKNTVLGDAIDAVPKRGTVTEAQFDAFVGTFTSAFTGASRTAGLAPATRLLAMKRPDIFVCVNGGNTAGLAEALSFAPTTIKLENYWERVIQPIQQAPWYNAPRPVGRNMELWDARAAMLDAIYYEPVG
;
A
#
# COMPACT_ATOMS: atom_id res chain seq x y z
N MET A 1 -9.64 14.96 3.74
CA MET A 1 -10.20 13.96 2.80
C MET A 1 -10.55 14.66 1.48
N GLY A 2 -9.75 14.47 0.45
CA GLY A 2 -10.03 14.93 -0.92
C GLY A 2 -9.50 13.90 -1.91
N GLY A 3 -10.17 13.69 -3.04
CA GLY A 3 -9.71 12.79 -4.11
C GLY A 3 -10.34 11.40 -4.14
N ALA A 4 -11.01 10.95 -3.06
CA ALA A 4 -11.68 9.64 -3.05
C ALA A 4 -12.78 9.52 -4.12
N GLY A 5 -13.53 10.60 -4.37
CA GLY A 5 -14.55 10.65 -5.43
C GLY A 5 -13.94 10.52 -6.83
N THR A 6 -12.94 11.35 -7.14
CA THR A 6 -12.21 11.29 -8.42
C THR A 6 -11.57 9.93 -8.65
N PHE A 7 -10.99 9.33 -7.60
CA PHE A 7 -10.45 7.97 -7.69
C PHE A 7 -11.53 6.94 -8.01
N ALA A 8 -12.64 6.94 -7.27
CA ALA A 8 -13.74 6.00 -7.49
C ALA A 8 -14.31 6.14 -8.91
N GLU A 9 -14.41 7.38 -9.42
CA GLU A 9 -14.80 7.67 -10.79
C GLU A 9 -13.82 7.06 -11.81
N LEU A 10 -12.51 7.30 -11.66
CA LEU A 10 -11.49 6.76 -12.57
C LEU A 10 -11.46 5.22 -12.55
N ILE A 11 -11.70 4.59 -11.40
CA ILE A 11 -11.86 3.14 -11.28
C ILE A 11 -13.10 2.67 -12.06
N GLY A 12 -14.25 3.34 -11.88
CA GLY A 12 -15.48 3.03 -12.60
C GLY A 12 -15.35 3.19 -14.12
N GLN A 13 -14.54 4.16 -14.57
CA GLN A 13 -14.22 4.41 -15.98
C GLN A 13 -13.15 3.47 -16.54
N LYS A 14 -12.60 2.54 -15.73
CA LYS A 14 -11.50 1.64 -16.12
C LYS A 14 -10.31 2.42 -16.69
N ASN A 15 -9.93 3.50 -16.02
CA ASN A 15 -8.83 4.35 -16.45
C ASN A 15 -7.56 3.52 -16.68
N THR A 16 -7.00 3.61 -17.89
CA THR A 16 -5.85 2.79 -18.31
C THR A 16 -4.58 3.16 -17.55
N VAL A 17 -4.40 4.44 -17.19
CA VAL A 17 -3.22 4.91 -16.45
C VAL A 17 -3.17 4.30 -15.04
N LEU A 18 -4.33 4.12 -14.38
CA LEU A 18 -4.40 3.37 -13.12
C LEU A 18 -4.09 1.87 -13.32
N GLY A 19 -4.48 1.30 -14.47
CA GLY A 19 -4.08 -0.05 -14.86
C GLY A 19 -2.55 -0.17 -15.02
N ASP A 20 -1.96 0.73 -15.79
CA ASP A 20 -0.53 0.81 -16.05
C ASP A 20 0.26 1.00 -14.75
N ALA A 21 -0.25 1.82 -13.82
CA ALA A 21 0.35 1.98 -12.50
C ALA A 21 0.41 0.64 -11.75
N ILE A 22 -0.70 -0.09 -11.69
CA ILE A 22 -0.76 -1.41 -11.03
C ILE A 22 0.17 -2.43 -11.69
N ASP A 23 0.37 -2.33 -13.01
CA ASP A 23 1.24 -3.23 -13.77
C ASP A 23 2.74 -2.91 -13.64
N ALA A 24 3.10 -1.72 -13.14
CA ALA A 24 4.47 -1.43 -12.70
C ALA A 24 4.92 -2.35 -11.55
N VAL A 25 3.97 -2.91 -10.79
CA VAL A 25 4.24 -3.86 -9.70
C VAL A 25 4.05 -5.30 -10.18
N PRO A 26 5.10 -6.16 -10.10
CA PRO A 26 5.01 -7.52 -10.57
C PRO A 26 4.06 -8.36 -9.69
N LYS A 27 3.23 -9.17 -10.34
CA LYS A 27 2.26 -10.07 -9.67
C LYS A 27 2.94 -11.16 -8.83
N ARG A 28 4.18 -11.53 -9.16
CA ARG A 28 4.96 -12.58 -8.48
C ARG A 28 6.42 -12.20 -8.45
N GLY A 29 7.17 -12.81 -7.52
CA GLY A 29 8.59 -12.56 -7.34
C GLY A 29 8.87 -11.29 -6.55
N THR A 30 10.12 -10.86 -6.60
CA THR A 30 10.62 -9.69 -5.87
C THR A 30 9.98 -8.40 -6.42
N VAL A 31 9.54 -7.53 -5.51
CA VAL A 31 9.20 -6.14 -5.82
C VAL A 31 10.34 -5.25 -5.37
N THR A 32 10.79 -4.35 -6.23
CA THR A 32 11.85 -3.38 -5.93
C THR A 32 11.29 -2.00 -5.63
N GLU A 33 12.08 -1.17 -4.96
CA GLU A 33 11.76 0.24 -4.72
C GLU A 33 11.53 0.99 -6.04
N ALA A 34 12.36 0.75 -7.06
CA ALA A 34 12.18 1.35 -8.38
C ALA A 34 10.83 1.01 -9.04
N GLN A 35 10.30 -0.20 -8.81
CA GLN A 35 8.96 -0.59 -9.29
C GLN A 35 7.86 0.12 -8.50
N PHE A 36 8.06 0.29 -7.20
CA PHE A 36 7.18 1.12 -6.38
C PHE A 36 7.20 2.59 -6.82
N ASP A 37 8.37 3.17 -7.07
CA ASP A 37 8.50 4.55 -7.56
C ASP A 37 7.82 4.73 -8.92
N ALA A 38 7.97 3.76 -9.82
CA ALA A 38 7.26 3.73 -11.10
C ALA A 38 5.73 3.68 -10.92
N PHE A 39 5.24 2.89 -9.96
CA PHE A 39 3.83 2.91 -9.56
C PHE A 39 3.41 4.30 -9.07
N VAL A 40 4.18 4.93 -8.16
CA VAL A 40 3.84 6.24 -7.59
C VAL A 40 3.76 7.32 -8.66
N GLY A 41 4.74 7.37 -9.57
CA GLY A 41 4.74 8.32 -10.68
C GLY A 41 3.54 8.13 -11.61
N THR A 42 3.26 6.88 -11.99
CA THR A 42 2.16 6.57 -12.91
C THR A 42 0.80 6.81 -12.26
N PHE A 43 0.61 6.36 -11.02
CA PHE A 43 -0.60 6.59 -10.23
C PHE A 43 -0.90 8.08 -10.09
N THR A 44 0.12 8.89 -9.77
CA THR A 44 -0.05 10.35 -9.62
C THR A 44 -0.44 11.00 -10.95
N SER A 45 0.13 10.54 -12.07
CA SER A 45 -0.18 11.05 -13.40
C SER A 45 -1.63 10.78 -13.84
N ALA A 46 -2.28 9.75 -13.30
CA ALA A 46 -3.69 9.46 -13.59
C ALA A 46 -4.64 10.59 -13.14
N PHE A 47 -4.17 11.52 -12.30
CA PHE A 47 -4.94 12.66 -11.80
C PHE A 47 -4.48 14.01 -12.38
N THR A 48 -3.63 14.01 -13.42
CA THR A 48 -3.23 15.26 -14.09
C THR A 48 -4.46 16.01 -14.62
N GLY A 49 -4.63 17.27 -14.20
CA GLY A 49 -5.78 18.10 -14.55
C GLY A 49 -7.03 17.89 -13.67
N ALA A 50 -7.00 16.96 -12.72
CA ALA A 50 -8.08 16.79 -11.76
C ALA A 50 -8.05 17.85 -10.66
N SER A 51 -9.22 18.28 -10.18
CA SER A 51 -9.34 19.22 -9.06
C SER A 51 -8.93 18.62 -7.70
N ARG A 52 -8.92 17.29 -7.59
CA ARG A 52 -8.48 16.54 -6.41
C ARG A 52 -7.74 15.28 -6.84
N THR A 53 -6.59 15.04 -6.23
CA THR A 53 -5.78 13.83 -6.46
C THR A 53 -5.99 12.84 -5.33
N ALA A 54 -5.98 11.55 -5.65
CA ALA A 54 -5.86 10.54 -4.60
C ALA A 54 -4.43 10.50 -4.08
N GLY A 55 -4.28 10.17 -2.79
CA GLY A 55 -2.99 10.07 -2.13
C GLY A 55 -2.72 8.68 -1.57
N LEU A 56 -2.05 8.66 -0.41
CA LEU A 56 -1.55 7.45 0.26
C LEU A 56 -2.59 6.32 0.39
N ALA A 57 -3.80 6.60 0.88
CA ALA A 57 -4.75 5.54 1.21
C ALA A 57 -5.29 4.77 0.00
N PRO A 58 -5.81 5.42 -1.07
CA PRO A 58 -6.20 4.69 -2.28
C PRO A 58 -5.03 3.97 -2.97
N ALA A 59 -3.85 4.61 -3.01
CA ALA A 59 -2.66 4.04 -3.65
C ALA A 59 -2.20 2.75 -2.95
N THR A 60 -2.02 2.80 -1.63
CA THR A 60 -1.59 1.63 -0.84
C THR A 60 -2.65 0.54 -0.77
N ARG A 61 -3.95 0.88 -0.90
CA ARG A 61 -5.01 -0.12 -1.07
C ARG A 61 -4.86 -0.91 -2.37
N LEU A 62 -4.61 -0.25 -3.49
CA LEU A 62 -4.36 -0.94 -4.77
C LEU A 62 -3.13 -1.87 -4.68
N LEU A 63 -2.05 -1.37 -4.08
CA LEU A 63 -0.83 -2.14 -3.86
C LEU A 63 -1.08 -3.37 -2.99
N ALA A 64 -1.78 -3.22 -1.86
CA ALA A 64 -2.13 -4.33 -0.96
C ALA A 64 -3.06 -5.34 -1.65
N MET A 65 -3.96 -4.92 -2.52
CA MET A 65 -4.79 -5.83 -3.31
C MET A 65 -3.98 -6.62 -4.36
N LYS A 66 -2.94 -6.02 -4.97
CA LYS A 66 -2.08 -6.67 -5.96
C LYS A 66 -1.06 -7.61 -5.32
N ARG A 67 -0.45 -7.19 -4.21
CA ARG A 67 0.65 -7.88 -3.50
C ARG A 67 0.44 -7.80 -1.98
N PRO A 68 -0.52 -8.54 -1.42
CA PRO A 68 -0.84 -8.53 0.01
C PRO A 68 0.28 -9.12 0.88
N ASP A 69 1.23 -9.82 0.28
CA ASP A 69 2.44 -10.32 0.92
C ASP A 69 3.49 -9.23 1.17
N ILE A 70 3.41 -8.09 0.47
CA ILE A 70 4.39 -7.00 0.55
C ILE A 70 3.77 -5.74 1.14
N PHE A 71 2.60 -5.33 0.66
CA PHE A 71 2.07 -4.01 0.95
C PHE A 71 1.01 -4.02 2.06
N VAL A 72 1.04 -2.95 2.84
CA VAL A 72 0.04 -2.61 3.87
C VAL A 72 -0.81 -1.45 3.35
N CYS A 73 -2.14 -1.58 3.39
CA CYS A 73 -3.04 -0.46 3.13
C CYS A 73 -2.97 0.53 4.30
N VAL A 74 -2.49 1.75 4.09
CA VAL A 74 -2.43 2.77 5.16
C VAL A 74 -3.69 3.62 5.12
N ASN A 75 -4.35 3.78 6.26
CA ASN A 75 -5.59 4.55 6.38
C ASN A 75 -5.67 5.26 7.74
N GLY A 76 -6.69 6.11 7.91
CA GLY A 76 -6.84 6.91 9.13
C GLY A 76 -6.98 6.09 10.42
N GLY A 77 -7.55 4.87 10.35
CA GLY A 77 -7.73 4.00 11.51
C GLY A 77 -6.49 3.23 11.90
N ASN A 78 -5.53 3.00 11.00
CA ASN A 78 -4.32 2.24 11.31
C ASN A 78 -3.02 3.05 11.36
N THR A 79 -3.04 4.32 10.94
CA THR A 79 -1.82 5.12 10.81
C THR A 79 -1.11 5.32 12.15
N ALA A 80 -1.86 5.50 13.24
CA ALA A 80 -1.28 5.68 14.57
C ALA A 80 -0.54 4.43 15.05
N GLY A 81 -1.18 3.25 14.97
CA GLY A 81 -0.56 1.98 15.36
C GLY A 81 0.64 1.60 14.48
N LEU A 82 0.56 1.83 13.16
CA LEU A 82 1.69 1.64 12.26
C LEU A 82 2.87 2.58 12.58
N ALA A 83 2.57 3.84 12.88
CA ALA A 83 3.58 4.84 13.22
C ALA A 83 4.33 4.50 14.50
N GLU A 84 3.62 4.06 15.53
CA GLU A 84 4.22 3.57 16.77
C GLU A 84 5.08 2.33 16.52
N ALA A 85 4.52 1.31 15.86
CA ALA A 85 5.21 0.04 15.65
C ALA A 85 6.46 0.16 14.76
N LEU A 86 6.44 1.09 13.80
CA LEU A 86 7.52 1.29 12.82
C LEU A 86 8.36 2.54 13.11
N SER A 87 8.16 3.17 14.27
CA SER A 87 8.95 4.30 14.78
C SER A 87 9.05 5.51 13.83
N PHE A 88 7.91 5.96 13.29
CA PHE A 88 7.82 7.21 12.54
C PHE A 88 6.72 8.14 13.09
N ALA A 89 6.78 9.44 12.80
CA ALA A 89 5.74 10.38 13.25
C ALA A 89 4.47 10.23 12.37
N PRO A 90 3.27 9.99 12.94
CA PRO A 90 2.04 9.68 12.17
C PRO A 90 1.68 10.74 11.12
N THR A 91 1.97 12.02 11.39
CA THR A 91 1.63 13.15 10.50
C THR A 91 2.54 13.30 9.30
N THR A 92 3.62 12.52 9.23
CA THR A 92 4.70 12.71 8.24
C THR A 92 4.73 11.63 7.15
N ILE A 93 3.86 10.63 7.24
CA ILE A 93 3.70 9.60 6.20
C ILE A 93 3.02 10.19 4.96
N LYS A 94 3.59 9.93 3.80
CA LYS A 94 3.08 10.28 2.47
C LYS A 94 3.30 9.11 1.52
N LEU A 95 2.73 9.18 0.32
CA LEU A 95 2.92 8.11 -0.65
C LEU A 95 4.39 7.99 -1.06
N GLU A 96 5.11 9.11 -1.21
CA GLU A 96 6.48 9.15 -1.71
C GLU A 96 7.49 8.54 -0.74
N ASN A 97 7.21 8.55 0.57
CA ASN A 97 8.09 8.00 1.60
C ASN A 97 7.53 6.72 2.24
N TYR A 98 6.45 6.16 1.68
CA TYR A 98 5.81 4.96 2.20
C TYR A 98 6.73 3.74 2.14
N TRP A 99 7.52 3.60 1.07
CA TRP A 99 8.45 2.48 0.95
C TRP A 99 9.50 2.47 2.07
N GLU A 100 10.21 3.59 2.25
CA GLU A 100 11.22 3.77 3.29
C GLU A 100 10.64 3.61 4.71
N ARG A 101 9.43 4.12 4.96
CA ARG A 101 8.87 4.18 6.31
C ARG A 101 8.05 2.98 6.73
N VAL A 102 7.51 2.23 5.76
CA VAL A 102 6.62 1.11 6.03
C VAL A 102 7.20 -0.18 5.51
N ILE A 103 7.53 -0.24 4.22
CA ILE A 103 7.96 -1.49 3.58
C ILE A 103 9.35 -1.92 4.03
N GLN A 104 10.33 -1.02 4.00
CA GLN A 104 11.69 -1.34 4.41
C GLN A 104 11.76 -1.86 5.86
N PRO A 105 11.15 -1.22 6.87
CA PRO A 105 11.15 -1.73 8.25
C PRO A 105 10.45 -3.08 8.41
N ILE A 106 9.31 -3.27 7.75
CA ILE A 106 8.59 -4.56 7.75
C ILE A 106 9.49 -5.67 7.18
N GLN A 107 10.21 -5.39 6.10
CA GLN A 107 11.13 -6.35 5.48
C GLN A 107 12.34 -6.71 6.35
N GLN A 108 12.66 -5.92 7.38
CA GLN A 108 13.69 -6.28 8.37
C GLN A 108 13.16 -7.18 9.49
N ALA A 109 11.83 -7.34 9.61
CA ALA A 109 11.27 -8.08 10.72
C ALA A 109 11.52 -9.60 10.58
N PRO A 110 11.84 -10.31 11.69
CA PRO A 110 12.05 -11.76 11.65
C PRO A 110 10.83 -12.52 11.12
N TRP A 111 9.62 -12.08 11.48
CA TRP A 111 8.38 -12.70 11.01
C TRP A 111 8.19 -12.55 9.51
N TYR A 112 8.68 -11.47 8.88
CA TYR A 112 8.54 -11.23 7.44
C TYR A 112 9.50 -12.10 6.61
N ASN A 113 10.63 -12.48 7.19
CA ASN A 113 11.63 -13.33 6.55
C ASN A 113 11.48 -14.81 6.91
N ALA A 114 10.44 -15.17 7.67
CA ALA A 114 10.15 -16.55 7.99
C ALA A 114 9.89 -17.37 6.71
N PRO A 115 10.32 -18.65 6.66
CA PRO A 115 10.04 -19.48 5.50
C PRO A 115 8.54 -19.67 5.33
N ARG A 116 8.09 -19.72 4.07
CA ARG A 116 6.68 -20.00 3.75
C ARG A 116 6.27 -21.34 4.37
N PRO A 117 5.23 -21.36 5.23
CA PRO A 117 4.77 -22.60 5.85
C PRO A 117 4.09 -23.50 4.82
N VAL A 118 3.81 -24.74 5.21
CA VAL A 118 2.99 -25.70 4.43
C VAL A 118 1.61 -25.85 5.08
N GLY A 119 0.59 -26.17 4.28
CA GLY A 119 -0.77 -26.41 4.77
C GLY A 119 -1.57 -25.13 5.04
N ARG A 120 -2.42 -25.15 6.07
CA ARG A 120 -3.47 -24.12 6.30
C ARG A 120 -2.96 -22.69 6.50
N ASN A 121 -1.70 -22.51 6.90
CA ASN A 121 -1.13 -21.18 7.16
C ASN A 121 -0.48 -20.55 5.90
N MET A 122 -0.49 -21.25 4.76
CA MET A 122 0.09 -20.76 3.51
C MET A 122 -0.58 -19.47 3.03
N GLU A 123 -1.91 -19.41 3.07
CA GLU A 123 -2.65 -18.24 2.59
C GLU A 123 -2.41 -17.02 3.49
N LEU A 124 -2.32 -17.23 4.81
CA LEU A 124 -1.94 -16.19 5.75
C LEU A 124 -0.55 -15.64 5.44
N TRP A 125 0.38 -16.52 5.08
CA TRP A 125 1.73 -16.12 4.70
C TRP A 125 1.77 -15.30 3.40
N ASP A 126 0.94 -15.69 2.43
CA ASP A 126 0.81 -14.99 1.16
C ASP A 126 0.05 -13.65 1.29
N ALA A 127 -0.53 -13.35 2.46
CA ALA A 127 -1.18 -12.08 2.78
C ALA A 127 -0.58 -11.35 4.01
N ARG A 128 0.62 -11.76 4.44
CA ARG A 128 1.22 -11.39 5.74
C ARG A 128 1.31 -9.89 6.01
N ALA A 129 1.60 -9.08 4.99
CA ALA A 129 1.76 -7.64 5.16
C ALA A 129 0.38 -6.96 5.24
N ALA A 130 -0.56 -7.36 4.38
CA ALA A 130 -1.91 -6.80 4.38
C ALA A 130 -2.65 -7.01 5.72
N MET A 131 -2.35 -8.08 6.47
CA MET A 131 -2.92 -8.30 7.81
C MET A 131 -2.57 -7.19 8.81
N LEU A 132 -1.47 -6.46 8.61
CA LEU A 132 -1.10 -5.34 9.48
C LEU A 132 -2.15 -4.22 9.43
N ASP A 133 -2.92 -4.11 8.34
CA ASP A 133 -4.08 -3.20 8.29
C ASP A 133 -5.06 -3.53 9.42
N ALA A 134 -5.43 -4.80 9.58
CA ALA A 134 -6.35 -5.25 10.63
C ALA A 134 -5.73 -5.25 12.03
N ILE A 135 -4.44 -5.60 12.17
CA ILE A 135 -3.75 -5.66 13.47
C ILE A 135 -3.65 -4.27 14.11
N TYR A 136 -3.35 -3.25 13.32
CA TYR A 136 -3.16 -1.89 13.81
C TYR A 136 -4.40 -1.00 13.64
N TYR A 137 -5.51 -1.55 13.16
CA TYR A 137 -6.73 -0.77 12.98
C TYR A 137 -7.42 -0.47 14.31
N GLU A 138 -7.63 0.80 14.57
CA GLU A 138 -8.51 1.29 15.63
C GLU A 138 -9.66 2.10 15.00
N PRO A 139 -10.92 1.84 15.36
CA PRO A 139 -12.05 2.62 14.87
C PRO A 139 -11.89 4.10 15.21
N VAL A 140 -11.87 4.93 14.18
CA VAL A 140 -11.90 6.39 14.33
C VAL A 140 -13.34 6.80 14.64
N GLY A 141 -13.55 7.38 15.84
CA GLY A 141 -14.83 7.92 16.30
C GLY A 141 -15.20 9.26 15.65
#